data_AF-F0ZBJ3-F1
#
_entry.id   AF-F0ZBJ3-F1
#
_cell.length_a   1.000
_cell.length_b   1.000
_cell.length_c   1.000
_cell.angle_alpha   90.00
_cell.angle_beta   90.00
_cell.angle_gamma   90.00
#
_symmetry.space_group_name_H-M   'P 1'
#
loop_
_entity.id
_entity.type
_entity.pdbx_description
1 polymer ?
#
loop_
_entity_poly.entity_id
_entity_poly.type
_entity_poly.pdbx_seq_one_letter_code
_entity_poly.pdbx_strand_id
1 'polypeptide(L)'
;CVTDPAAPECANYVYPAANATADIKNLCTMMSYMPVCTVQASCDSAKLSTGICQPFSILADSCTHDMPGMGGCKNFVSLCNTTGSVVNQCKDVDMIDNLPTTMATYGLIKDICTEMAMDGCENCVGTGKTMKTCGDLLTVYSDLCMQMPDMSQCKAWQSMCLSTGNLAQSDLNGVFCEKSNSNASPIMKMFFHTGIIEYVLFKSWVPRTNGQFAGTWFAIFFFAILFEIEKTARAILEKKWQPKKDDNALLINSAFLGGSYPSFSYRDIIRGCLHGLELTCSYLLMLICMLFNVALFFAVIAGVIVGNILVGRYRNYSPRVTCCE
;
A
#
# COMPACT_ATOMS: atom_id res chain seq x y z
N CYS A 1 24.99 -19.15 38.15
CA CYS A 1 24.30 -18.07 37.42
C CYS A 1 23.07 -18.58 36.66
N VAL A 2 23.18 -19.45 35.65
CA VAL A 2 21.98 -19.97 34.94
C VAL A 2 21.10 -20.87 35.84
N THR A 3 21.71 -21.65 36.73
CA THR A 3 21.02 -22.53 37.69
C THR A 3 20.71 -21.85 39.03
N ASP A 4 21.61 -20.98 39.48
CA ASP A 4 21.45 -20.12 40.65
C ASP A 4 21.84 -18.68 40.28
N PRO A 5 20.86 -17.81 39.97
CA PRO A 5 21.07 -16.41 39.59
C PRO A 5 21.17 -15.46 40.80
N ALA A 6 20.87 -15.93 42.02
CA ALA A 6 20.88 -15.13 43.24
C ALA A 6 22.26 -15.12 43.92
N ALA A 7 23.17 -16.01 43.52
CA ALA A 7 24.52 -16.04 44.02
C ALA A 7 25.27 -14.71 43.72
N PRO A 8 25.91 -14.07 44.72
CA PRO A 8 26.52 -12.75 44.58
C PRO A 8 27.65 -12.68 43.55
N GLU A 9 28.30 -13.81 43.28
CA GLU A 9 29.31 -13.98 42.22
C GLU A 9 28.76 -13.81 40.79
N CYS A 10 27.45 -13.90 40.62
CA CYS A 10 26.79 -13.75 39.32
C CYS A 10 26.51 -12.31 38.91
N ALA A 11 26.83 -11.32 39.75
CA ALA A 11 26.55 -9.92 39.45
C ALA A 11 27.22 -9.45 38.14
N ASN A 12 28.45 -9.91 37.89
CA ASN A 12 29.24 -9.58 36.69
C ASN A 12 29.19 -10.68 35.62
N TYR A 13 28.29 -11.65 35.75
CA TYR A 13 28.14 -12.71 34.75
C TYR A 13 27.54 -12.15 33.46
N VAL A 14 28.20 -12.44 32.34
CA VAL A 14 27.72 -12.09 31.01
C VAL A 14 27.38 -13.39 30.28
N TYR A 15 26.13 -13.51 29.86
CA TYR A 15 25.66 -14.64 29.08
C TYR A 15 26.37 -14.64 27.71
N PRO A 16 27.02 -15.75 27.31
CA PRO A 16 27.77 -15.79 26.06
C PRO A 16 26.88 -15.55 24.84
N ALA A 17 27.31 -14.66 23.95
CA ALA A 17 26.57 -14.35 22.72
C ALA A 17 26.30 -15.59 21.86
N ALA A 18 27.25 -16.54 21.78
CA ALA A 18 27.07 -17.79 21.04
C ALA A 18 25.92 -18.65 21.59
N ASN A 19 25.72 -18.66 22.91
CA ASN A 19 24.62 -19.38 23.55
C ASN A 19 23.29 -18.66 23.28
N ALA A 20 23.27 -17.33 23.36
CA ALA A 20 22.09 -16.54 23.01
C ALA A 20 21.67 -16.77 21.55
N THR A 21 22.61 -16.77 20.60
CA THR A 21 22.31 -17.08 19.19
C THR A 21 21.80 -18.50 19.01
N ALA A 22 22.33 -19.49 19.76
CA ALA A 22 21.82 -20.85 19.73
C ALA A 22 20.39 -20.96 20.29
N ASP A 23 20.10 -20.26 21.38
CA ASP A 23 18.77 -20.19 22.00
C ASP A 23 17.75 -19.55 21.05
N ILE A 24 18.11 -18.44 20.39
CA ILE A 24 17.24 -17.81 19.37
C ILE A 24 17.04 -18.75 18.17
N LYS A 25 18.10 -19.41 17.69
CA LYS A 25 17.98 -20.39 16.59
C LYS A 25 17.04 -21.55 16.95
N ASN A 26 17.08 -22.02 18.19
CA ASN A 26 16.14 -23.04 18.67
C ASN A 26 14.70 -22.51 18.67
N LEU A 27 14.46 -21.24 19.00
CA LEU A 27 13.13 -20.63 18.90
C LEU A 27 12.68 -20.53 17.44
N CYS A 28 13.52 -19.99 16.57
CA CYS A 28 13.19 -19.73 15.16
C CYS A 28 13.06 -21.00 14.31
N THR A 29 13.71 -22.10 14.68
CA THR A 29 13.50 -23.40 14.02
C THR A 29 12.14 -24.00 14.36
N MET A 30 11.60 -23.74 15.55
CA MET A 30 10.26 -24.18 15.93
C MET A 30 9.16 -23.26 15.37
N MET A 31 9.42 -21.95 15.34
CA MET A 31 8.49 -20.93 14.86
C MET A 31 9.24 -19.84 14.10
N SER A 32 9.43 -20.05 12.79
CA SER A 32 10.21 -19.14 11.94
C SER A 32 9.53 -17.78 11.67
N TYR A 33 8.23 -17.68 11.90
CA TYR A 33 7.38 -16.53 11.57
C TYR A 33 7.28 -15.51 12.71
N MET A 34 7.94 -15.75 13.85
CA MET A 34 7.89 -14.84 15.01
C MET A 34 8.54 -13.49 14.67
N PRO A 35 8.03 -12.35 15.22
CA PRO A 35 8.62 -11.04 15.03
C PRO A 35 10.13 -10.99 15.32
N VAL A 36 10.57 -11.67 16.37
CA VAL A 36 11.98 -11.69 16.79
C VAL A 36 12.88 -12.40 15.78
N CYS A 37 12.38 -13.44 15.11
CA CYS A 37 13.14 -14.15 14.07
C CYS A 37 13.35 -13.25 12.85
N THR A 38 12.34 -12.44 12.52
CA THR A 38 12.45 -11.42 11.47
C THR A 38 13.44 -10.31 11.84
N VAL A 39 13.44 -9.85 13.10
CA VAL A 39 14.45 -8.89 13.60
C VAL A 39 15.85 -9.48 13.51
N GLN A 40 16.05 -10.72 13.95
CA GLN A 40 17.35 -11.40 13.85
C GLN A 40 17.82 -11.49 12.40
N ALA A 41 16.96 -11.95 11.48
CA ALA A 41 17.30 -12.03 10.06
C ALA A 41 17.66 -10.67 9.45
N SER A 42 17.00 -9.60 9.92
CA SER A 42 17.27 -8.23 9.47
C SER A 42 18.62 -7.72 10.01
N CYS A 43 18.94 -8.00 11.29
CA CYS A 43 20.24 -7.70 11.88
C CYS A 43 21.38 -8.46 11.17
N ASP A 44 21.18 -9.74 10.89
CA ASP A 44 22.16 -10.58 10.18
C ASP A 44 22.39 -10.08 8.75
N SER A 45 21.32 -9.66 8.07
CA SER A 45 21.39 -9.08 6.72
C SER A 45 22.14 -7.75 6.70
N ALA A 46 21.96 -6.93 7.74
CA ALA A 46 22.65 -5.65 7.91
C ALA A 46 24.05 -5.79 8.53
N LYS A 47 24.46 -6.99 8.97
CA LYS A 47 25.71 -7.27 9.71
C LYS A 47 25.86 -6.42 10.97
N LEU A 48 24.75 -6.17 11.66
CA LEU A 48 24.71 -5.39 12.89
C LEU A 48 24.77 -6.32 14.10
N SER A 49 25.55 -5.93 15.10
CA SER A 49 25.70 -6.69 16.34
C SER A 49 25.69 -5.80 17.57
N THR A 50 25.08 -4.62 17.51
CA THR A 50 25.08 -3.60 18.58
C THR A 50 23.65 -3.12 18.86
N GLY A 51 23.41 -2.62 20.08
CA GLY A 51 22.07 -2.18 20.51
C GLY A 51 21.05 -3.31 20.48
N ILE A 52 19.91 -3.07 19.82
CA ILE A 52 18.84 -4.07 19.61
C ILE A 52 19.33 -5.31 18.89
N CYS A 53 20.33 -5.19 18.00
CA CYS A 53 20.87 -6.33 17.27
C CYS A 53 21.86 -7.18 18.09
N GLN A 54 22.05 -6.89 19.38
CA GLN A 54 22.78 -7.79 20.28
C GLN A 54 21.98 -9.09 20.47
N PRO A 55 22.60 -10.27 20.35
CA PRO A 55 21.91 -11.55 20.54
C PRO A 55 21.19 -11.67 21.89
N PHE A 56 21.71 -11.04 22.94
CA PHE A 56 21.06 -11.05 24.25
C PHE A 56 19.79 -10.17 24.28
N SER A 57 19.81 -9.01 23.60
CA SER A 57 18.65 -8.13 23.46
C SER A 57 17.52 -8.78 22.67
N ILE A 58 17.84 -9.38 21.53
CA ILE A 58 16.89 -10.13 20.70
C ILE A 58 16.24 -11.27 21.51
N LEU A 59 17.04 -12.00 22.30
CA LEU A 59 16.53 -13.06 23.18
C LEU A 59 15.61 -12.49 24.27
N ALA A 60 15.98 -11.37 24.87
CA ALA A 60 15.16 -10.70 25.88
C ALA A 60 13.81 -10.26 25.33
N ASP A 61 13.76 -9.71 24.12
CA ASP A 61 12.52 -9.30 23.45
C ASP A 61 11.57 -10.50 23.29
N SER A 62 12.09 -11.64 22.82
CA SER A 62 11.29 -12.87 22.65
C SER A 62 10.75 -13.41 23.97
N CYS A 63 11.60 -13.46 24.99
CA CYS A 63 11.30 -14.18 26.22
C CYS A 63 10.52 -13.33 27.23
N THR A 64 10.56 -12.01 27.09
CA THR A 64 9.80 -11.08 27.93
C THR A 64 8.41 -10.81 27.35
N HIS A 65 8.31 -10.61 26.03
CA HIS A 65 7.07 -10.15 25.40
C HIS A 65 6.24 -11.25 24.72
N ASP A 66 6.87 -12.19 24.01
CA ASP A 66 6.13 -13.07 23.09
C ASP A 66 5.81 -14.45 23.68
N MET A 67 6.81 -15.21 24.16
CA MET A 67 6.60 -16.55 24.74
C MET A 67 7.68 -16.98 25.76
N PRO A 68 7.51 -16.70 27.07
CA PRO A 68 8.49 -17.10 28.10
C PRO A 68 8.61 -18.61 28.31
N GLY A 69 7.59 -19.39 27.94
CA GLY A 69 7.51 -20.84 28.22
C GLY A 69 8.31 -21.74 27.27
N MET A 70 8.92 -21.19 26.22
CA MET A 70 9.62 -22.00 25.22
C MET A 70 10.99 -22.48 25.66
N GLY A 71 11.43 -23.61 25.08
CA GLY A 71 12.72 -24.24 25.38
C GLY A 71 13.91 -23.29 25.25
N GLY A 72 13.95 -22.45 24.21
CA GLY A 72 15.01 -21.46 24.01
C GLY A 72 14.98 -20.29 25.01
N CYS A 73 13.86 -20.05 25.68
CA CYS A 73 13.76 -19.02 26.71
C CYS A 73 14.12 -19.50 28.12
N LYS A 74 14.32 -20.80 28.34
CA LYS A 74 14.55 -21.37 29.67
C LYS A 74 15.76 -20.74 30.38
N ASN A 75 16.88 -20.57 29.66
CA ASN A 75 18.10 -19.99 30.21
C ASN A 75 17.93 -18.51 30.53
N PHE A 76 17.22 -17.76 29.67
CA PHE A 76 16.95 -16.35 29.90
C PHE A 76 16.00 -16.14 31.08
N VAL A 77 14.91 -16.90 31.15
CA VAL A 77 13.91 -16.82 32.22
C VAL A 77 14.54 -17.19 33.56
N SER A 78 15.42 -18.20 33.60
CA SER A 78 16.14 -18.56 34.83
C SER A 78 17.17 -17.51 35.24
N LEU A 79 17.74 -16.75 34.30
CA LEU A 79 18.68 -15.67 34.60
C LEU A 79 17.99 -14.36 35.01
N CYS A 80 17.00 -13.91 34.26
CA CYS A 80 16.50 -12.53 34.32
C CYS A 80 15.08 -12.41 34.89
N ASN A 81 14.25 -13.46 34.82
CA ASN A 81 12.85 -13.41 35.28
C ASN A 81 12.65 -14.04 36.68
N THR A 82 13.74 -14.38 37.36
CA THR A 82 13.70 -14.90 38.74
C THR A 82 13.81 -13.74 39.74
N THR A 83 12.87 -13.68 40.68
CA THR A 83 12.88 -12.70 41.77
C THR A 83 14.17 -12.82 42.59
N GLY A 84 15.01 -11.78 42.57
CA GLY A 84 16.28 -11.75 43.30
C GLY A 84 17.54 -12.04 42.47
N SER A 85 17.44 -12.10 41.14
CA SER A 85 18.62 -12.17 40.27
C SER A 85 19.52 -10.95 40.46
N VAL A 86 20.82 -11.19 40.65
CA VAL A 86 21.83 -10.13 40.82
C VAL A 86 22.55 -9.78 39.50
N VAL A 87 22.23 -10.47 38.40
CA VAL A 87 22.92 -10.32 37.10
C VAL A 87 22.64 -8.93 36.51
N ASN A 88 23.67 -8.11 36.34
CA ASN A 88 23.53 -6.74 35.82
C ASN A 88 23.10 -6.71 34.35
N GLN A 89 23.53 -7.70 33.55
CA GLN A 89 23.18 -7.79 32.13
C GLN A 89 21.67 -7.83 31.87
N CYS A 90 20.86 -8.32 32.81
CA CYS A 90 19.40 -8.36 32.68
C CYS A 90 18.73 -6.99 32.83
N LYS A 91 19.44 -5.98 33.35
CA LYS A 91 18.92 -4.61 33.56
C LYS A 91 19.29 -3.66 32.42
N ASP A 92 20.46 -3.88 31.83
CA ASP A 92 21.03 -3.03 30.76
C ASP A 92 20.76 -3.63 29.38
N VAL A 93 19.53 -4.10 29.13
CA VAL A 93 19.17 -4.69 27.84
C VAL A 93 18.48 -3.66 26.96
N ASP A 94 19.04 -3.45 25.76
CA ASP A 94 18.44 -2.59 24.74
C ASP A 94 17.29 -3.31 24.03
N MET A 95 16.11 -3.33 24.67
CA MET A 95 14.91 -4.00 24.18
C MET A 95 14.14 -3.15 23.16
N ILE A 96 13.34 -3.80 22.31
CA ILE A 96 12.37 -3.11 21.46
C ILE A 96 11.14 -2.76 22.28
N ASP A 97 10.92 -1.46 22.48
CA ASP A 97 9.74 -0.97 23.19
C ASP A 97 8.45 -1.41 22.49
N ASN A 98 7.53 -2.03 23.24
CA ASN A 98 6.19 -2.42 22.77
C ASN A 98 6.18 -3.36 21.55
N LEU A 99 7.14 -4.29 21.43
CA LEU A 99 7.10 -5.33 20.40
C LEU A 99 5.81 -6.17 20.54
N PRO A 100 4.90 -6.19 19.54
CA PRO A 100 3.69 -6.99 19.62
C PRO A 100 4.01 -8.49 19.61
N THR A 101 3.22 -9.27 20.34
CA THR A 101 3.37 -10.73 20.36
C THR A 101 3.03 -11.34 19.00
N THR A 102 3.54 -12.53 18.70
CA THR A 102 3.25 -13.30 17.49
C THR A 102 1.74 -13.46 17.30
N MET A 103 1.02 -13.79 18.38
CA MET A 103 -0.44 -13.98 18.32
C MET A 103 -1.19 -12.67 18.08
N ALA A 104 -0.78 -11.58 18.75
CA ALA A 104 -1.37 -10.27 18.54
C ALA A 104 -1.12 -9.77 17.11
N THR A 105 0.12 -9.87 16.62
CA THR A 105 0.52 -9.45 15.27
C THR A 105 -0.29 -10.17 14.19
N TYR A 106 -0.42 -11.50 14.28
CA TYR A 106 -1.24 -12.26 13.33
C TYR A 106 -2.72 -11.89 13.39
N GLY A 107 -3.26 -11.65 14.59
CA GLY A 107 -4.64 -11.16 14.77
C GLY A 107 -4.85 -9.81 14.08
N LEU A 108 -3.96 -8.85 14.32
CA LEU A 108 -4.02 -7.52 13.72
C LEU A 108 -3.90 -7.56 12.20
N ILE A 109 -2.99 -8.38 11.65
CA ILE A 109 -2.89 -8.58 10.18
C ILE A 109 -4.22 -9.11 9.64
N LYS A 110 -4.81 -10.12 10.28
CA LYS A 110 -6.06 -10.73 9.83
C LYS A 110 -7.21 -9.73 9.88
N ASP A 111 -7.30 -8.93 10.93
CA ASP A 111 -8.34 -7.91 11.08
C ASP A 111 -8.21 -6.83 9.99
N ILE A 112 -7.00 -6.30 9.78
CA ILE A 112 -6.69 -5.36 8.70
C ILE A 112 -7.12 -5.93 7.34
N CYS A 113 -6.68 -7.15 7.03
CA CYS A 113 -6.93 -7.78 5.73
C CYS A 113 -8.38 -8.22 5.52
N THR A 114 -9.16 -8.39 6.59
CA THR A 114 -10.59 -8.71 6.51
C THR A 114 -11.43 -7.45 6.30
N GLU A 115 -11.03 -6.33 6.89
CA GLU A 115 -11.68 -5.04 6.68
C GLU A 115 -11.36 -4.45 5.32
N MET A 116 -10.08 -4.50 4.92
CA MET A 116 -9.58 -3.90 3.68
C MET A 116 -8.50 -4.76 3.05
N ALA A 117 -8.74 -5.21 1.81
CA ALA A 117 -7.74 -5.94 1.05
C ALA A 117 -6.63 -4.97 0.56
N MET A 118 -5.45 -5.09 1.15
CA MET A 118 -4.25 -4.33 0.78
C MET A 118 -3.14 -5.24 0.24
N ASP A 119 -2.13 -4.62 -0.37
CA ASP A 119 -0.92 -5.33 -0.80
C ASP A 119 -0.18 -5.93 0.41
N GLY A 120 0.06 -7.23 0.38
CA GLY A 120 0.68 -8.01 1.47
C GLY A 120 -0.27 -8.97 2.17
N CYS A 121 -1.59 -8.74 2.06
CA CYS A 121 -2.62 -9.60 2.67
C CYS A 121 -2.65 -11.02 2.07
N GLU A 122 -2.22 -11.20 0.82
CA GLU A 122 -2.13 -12.49 0.12
C GLU A 122 -1.17 -13.49 0.80
N ASN A 123 -0.23 -12.98 1.60
CA ASN A 123 0.71 -13.83 2.33
C ASN A 123 -0.01 -14.58 3.46
N CYS A 124 -0.95 -13.91 4.12
CA CYS A 124 -1.49 -14.31 5.42
C CYS A 124 -2.98 -14.67 5.42
N VAL A 125 -3.75 -14.18 4.44
CA VAL A 125 -5.19 -14.43 4.30
C VAL A 125 -5.47 -15.14 2.98
N GLY A 126 -6.29 -16.20 3.02
CA GLY A 126 -6.66 -16.99 1.84
C GLY A 126 -6.88 -18.48 2.16
N THR A 127 -7.31 -19.26 1.17
CA THR A 127 -7.56 -20.70 1.32
C THR A 127 -6.27 -21.44 1.68
N GLY A 128 -6.24 -22.10 2.85
CA GLY A 128 -5.08 -22.84 3.34
C GLY A 128 -3.99 -21.99 4.00
N LYS A 129 -4.20 -20.68 4.15
CA LYS A 129 -3.27 -19.80 4.86
C LYS A 129 -3.51 -19.86 6.38
N THR A 130 -2.43 -20.07 7.11
CA THR A 130 -2.36 -20.04 8.58
C THR A 130 -1.20 -19.15 9.03
N MET A 131 -1.11 -18.89 10.33
CA MET A 131 0.00 -18.13 10.93
C MET A 131 1.38 -18.63 10.48
N LYS A 132 1.55 -19.94 10.27
CA LYS A 132 2.83 -20.54 9.85
C LYS A 132 3.19 -20.26 8.39
N THR A 133 2.20 -20.04 7.53
CA THR A 133 2.37 -19.86 6.08
C THR A 133 2.37 -18.39 5.67
N CYS A 134 2.15 -17.49 6.64
CA CYS A 134 2.11 -16.03 6.46
C CYS A 134 3.49 -15.41 6.20
N GLY A 135 4.57 -16.20 6.38
CA GLY A 135 5.95 -15.70 6.25
C GLY A 135 6.35 -14.86 7.46
N ASP A 136 7.08 -13.78 7.24
CA ASP A 136 7.53 -12.85 8.27
C ASP A 136 6.37 -11.95 8.75
N LEU A 137 5.80 -12.28 9.92
CA LEU A 137 4.66 -11.55 10.48
C LEU A 137 4.97 -10.06 10.69
N LEU A 138 6.15 -9.74 11.24
CA LEU A 138 6.50 -8.36 11.58
C LEU A 138 6.68 -7.50 10.32
N THR A 139 7.29 -8.05 9.27
CA THR A 139 7.46 -7.35 7.99
C THR A 139 6.11 -7.10 7.35
N VAL A 140 5.24 -8.12 7.26
CA VAL A 140 3.91 -7.95 6.67
C VAL A 140 3.07 -6.95 7.46
N TYR A 141 3.09 -7.01 8.79
CA TYR A 141 2.37 -6.06 9.64
C TYR A 141 2.89 -4.63 9.47
N SER A 142 4.21 -4.46 9.47
CA SER A 142 4.85 -3.15 9.26
C SER A 142 4.50 -2.59 7.88
N ASP A 143 4.50 -3.42 6.85
CA ASP A 143 4.16 -3.05 5.48
C ASP A 143 2.70 -2.60 5.31
N LEU A 144 1.78 -3.26 6.00
CA LEU A 144 0.37 -2.88 6.03
C LEU A 144 0.18 -1.55 6.77
N CYS A 145 0.82 -1.39 7.92
CA CYS A 145 0.71 -0.15 8.70
C CYS A 145 1.42 1.05 8.07
N MET A 146 2.50 0.84 7.33
CA MET A 146 3.13 1.91 6.55
C MET A 146 2.24 2.41 5.40
N GLN A 147 1.41 1.55 4.81
CA GLN A 147 0.45 1.95 3.76
C GLN A 147 -0.67 2.84 4.30
N MET A 148 -1.14 2.56 5.52
CA MET A 148 -2.18 3.34 6.19
C MET A 148 -1.92 3.40 7.69
N PRO A 149 -1.13 4.39 8.15
CA PRO A 149 -0.68 4.44 9.54
C PRO A 149 -1.81 4.76 10.51
N ASP A 150 -2.84 5.49 10.08
CA ASP A 150 -3.90 6.01 10.97
C ASP A 150 -4.99 4.97 11.35
N MET A 151 -4.78 3.69 11.00
CA MET A 151 -5.70 2.62 11.37
C MET A 151 -5.62 2.27 12.85
N SER A 152 -6.77 1.91 13.44
CA SER A 152 -6.85 1.52 14.84
C SER A 152 -6.00 0.29 15.18
N GLN A 153 -5.84 -0.62 14.21
CA GLN A 153 -5.06 -1.84 14.29
C GLN A 153 -3.55 -1.58 14.23
N CYS A 154 -3.13 -0.39 13.80
CA CYS A 154 -1.71 0.00 13.67
C CYS A 154 -1.16 0.72 14.90
N LYS A 155 -1.93 0.86 15.98
CA LYS A 155 -1.48 1.50 17.23
C LYS A 155 -0.26 0.79 17.86
N ALA A 156 -0.22 -0.54 17.83
CA ALA A 156 0.92 -1.31 18.34
C ALA A 156 2.19 -1.03 17.51
N TRP A 157 2.06 -1.03 16.18
CA TRP A 157 3.14 -0.63 15.28
C TRP A 157 3.61 0.81 15.54
N GLN A 158 2.68 1.77 15.69
CA GLN A 158 3.03 3.16 16.02
C GLN A 158 3.79 3.27 17.35
N SER A 159 3.41 2.49 18.36
CA SER A 159 4.10 2.48 19.66
C SER A 159 5.50 1.85 19.60
N MET A 160 5.70 0.87 18.71
CA MET A 160 6.99 0.25 18.45
C MET A 160 7.91 1.19 17.65
N CYS A 161 7.33 1.97 16.74
CA CYS A 161 8.02 2.92 15.87
C CYS A 161 8.09 4.35 16.42
N LEU A 162 7.93 4.54 17.74
CA LEU A 162 8.07 5.86 18.35
C LEU A 162 9.49 6.39 18.13
N SER A 163 9.60 7.66 17.73
CA SER A 163 10.90 8.33 17.48
C SER A 163 11.88 8.30 18.67
N THR A 164 11.35 8.12 19.89
CA THR A 164 12.14 7.98 21.13
C THR A 164 12.55 6.55 21.43
N GLY A 165 11.96 5.56 20.77
CA GLY A 165 12.21 4.16 21.03
C GLY A 165 13.52 3.68 20.41
N ASN A 166 14.10 2.63 20.99
CA ASN A 166 15.36 2.05 20.55
C ASN A 166 15.33 1.65 19.06
N LEU A 167 14.18 1.17 18.57
CA LEU A 167 14.04 0.71 17.18
C LEU A 167 14.14 1.85 16.17
N ALA A 168 13.51 2.99 16.45
CA ALA A 168 13.57 4.16 15.58
C ALA A 168 14.96 4.80 15.52
N GLN A 169 15.76 4.64 16.59
CA GLN A 169 17.15 5.11 16.64
C GLN A 169 18.15 4.11 16.04
N SER A 170 17.71 2.87 15.78
CA SER A 170 18.54 1.84 15.18
C SER A 170 18.57 1.91 13.66
N ASP A 171 19.58 1.28 13.05
CA ASP A 171 19.68 1.12 11.60
C ASP A 171 18.54 0.26 11.00
N LEU A 172 17.72 -0.40 11.84
CA LEU A 172 16.54 -1.15 11.40
C LEU A 172 15.28 -0.30 11.21
N ASN A 173 15.32 0.99 11.58
CA ASN A 173 14.23 1.93 11.35
C ASN A 173 13.78 1.92 9.87
N GLY A 174 14.76 1.88 8.96
CA GLY A 174 14.55 1.83 7.51
C GLY A 174 13.81 0.59 6.97
N VAL A 175 13.64 -0.44 7.81
CA VAL A 175 13.01 -1.71 7.46
C VAL A 175 11.59 -1.78 8.00
N PHE A 176 11.38 -1.39 9.27
CA PHE A 176 10.11 -1.59 9.97
C PHE A 176 9.27 -0.33 10.14
N CYS A 177 9.86 0.86 10.15
CA CYS A 177 9.18 2.10 10.52
C CYS A 177 9.16 3.12 9.38
N GLU A 178 10.20 3.18 8.54
CA GLU A 178 10.25 4.06 7.38
C GLU A 178 10.86 3.34 6.16
N LYS A 179 10.07 3.06 5.12
CA LYS A 179 10.62 2.45 3.89
C LYS A 179 11.31 3.48 2.99
N SER A 180 12.47 3.08 2.45
CA SER A 180 13.13 3.82 1.36
C SER A 180 12.19 4.00 0.15
N ASN A 181 12.25 5.18 -0.48
CA ASN A 181 11.40 5.58 -1.62
C ASN A 181 11.36 4.56 -2.79
N SER A 182 12.39 3.72 -2.93
CA SER A 182 12.44 2.67 -3.97
C SER A 182 11.42 1.56 -3.77
N ASN A 183 11.11 1.19 -2.53
CA ASN A 183 10.22 0.08 -2.16
C ASN A 183 9.00 0.51 -1.33
N ALA A 184 8.85 1.81 -1.05
CA ALA A 184 7.71 2.34 -0.33
C ALA A 184 6.41 2.07 -1.10
N SER A 185 5.43 1.50 -0.42
CA SER A 185 4.05 1.43 -0.91
C SER A 185 3.41 2.81 -0.74
N PRO A 186 2.65 3.31 -1.74
CA PRO A 186 1.88 4.54 -1.62
C PRO A 186 0.95 4.57 -0.41
N ILE A 187 0.85 5.74 0.21
CA ILE A 187 -0.04 5.97 1.35
C ILE A 187 -1.37 6.50 0.82
N MET A 188 -2.45 5.74 1.00
CA MET A 188 -3.77 6.16 0.52
C MET A 188 -4.39 7.15 1.52
N LYS A 189 -4.51 8.41 1.11
CA LYS A 189 -5.11 9.49 1.92
C LYS A 189 -6.48 9.89 1.37
N MET A 190 -7.48 9.97 2.25
CA MET A 190 -8.85 10.39 1.91
C MET A 190 -9.03 11.93 2.00
N PHE A 191 -7.98 12.70 1.78
CA PHE A 191 -7.97 14.16 1.81
C PHE A 191 -6.89 14.71 0.89
N PHE A 192 -7.00 15.96 0.44
CA PHE A 192 -6.03 16.52 -0.50
C PHE A 192 -4.59 16.53 0.06
N HIS A 193 -3.68 15.89 -0.66
CA HIS A 193 -2.26 15.78 -0.28
C HIS A 193 -1.31 16.12 -1.42
N THR A 194 -0.05 16.38 -1.06
CA THR A 194 1.05 16.76 -1.97
C THR A 194 2.09 15.65 -2.10
N GLY A 195 1.68 14.40 -1.86
CA GLY A 195 2.55 13.23 -2.00
C GLY A 195 3.04 13.04 -3.43
N ILE A 196 4.22 12.44 -3.59
CA ILE A 196 4.81 12.14 -4.91
C ILE A 196 4.67 10.67 -5.31
N ILE A 197 4.45 9.76 -4.34
CA ILE A 197 4.38 8.32 -4.55
C ILE A 197 2.91 7.89 -4.49
N GLU A 198 2.29 7.68 -5.65
CA GLU A 198 0.87 7.33 -5.79
C GLU A 198 0.65 6.24 -6.83
N TYR A 199 -0.38 5.41 -6.65
CA TYR A 199 -0.82 4.46 -7.69
C TYR A 199 -1.65 5.18 -8.77
N VAL A 200 -1.15 5.23 -9.99
CA VAL A 200 -1.84 5.92 -11.11
C VAL A 200 -2.48 4.89 -12.04
N LEU A 201 -3.77 4.63 -11.86
CA LEU A 201 -4.59 3.64 -12.60
C LEU A 201 -4.15 2.17 -12.45
N PHE A 202 -2.86 1.89 -12.34
CA PHE A 202 -2.26 0.56 -12.29
C PHE A 202 -1.20 0.48 -11.17
N LYS A 203 -1.08 -0.70 -10.55
CA LYS A 203 -0.05 -0.98 -9.53
C LYS A 203 1.38 -0.77 -10.03
N SER A 204 1.62 -0.96 -11.33
CA SER A 204 2.93 -0.77 -11.96
C SER A 204 3.28 0.70 -12.23
N TRP A 205 2.29 1.60 -12.29
CA TRP A 205 2.52 3.00 -12.59
C TRP A 205 2.56 3.80 -11.28
N VAL A 206 3.76 3.86 -10.70
CA VAL A 206 4.04 4.62 -9.48
C VAL A 206 5.23 5.55 -9.71
N PRO A 207 5.02 6.87 -9.75
CA PRO A 207 6.13 7.82 -9.77
C PRO A 207 6.86 7.79 -8.42
N ARG A 208 8.17 7.57 -8.43
CA ARG A 208 9.03 7.57 -7.23
C ARG A 208 10.02 8.73 -7.19
N THR A 209 10.21 9.40 -8.33
CA THR A 209 11.11 10.54 -8.46
C THR A 209 10.34 11.76 -8.93
N ASN A 210 10.85 12.97 -8.63
CA ASN A 210 10.25 14.22 -9.08
C ASN A 210 10.11 14.27 -10.62
N GLY A 211 11.07 13.70 -11.35
CA GLY A 211 11.02 13.60 -12.81
C GLY A 211 9.93 12.66 -13.31
N GLN A 212 9.76 11.49 -12.69
CA GLN A 212 8.67 10.58 -13.01
C GLN A 212 7.31 11.19 -12.69
N PHE A 213 7.19 11.89 -11.56
CA PHE A 213 5.98 12.59 -11.18
C PHE A 213 5.60 13.69 -12.16
N ALA A 214 6.57 14.51 -12.58
CA ALA A 214 6.37 15.51 -13.63
C ALA A 214 5.93 14.87 -14.96
N GLY A 215 6.53 13.73 -15.33
CA GLY A 215 6.11 12.95 -16.51
C GLY A 215 4.66 12.48 -16.41
N THR A 216 4.25 11.94 -15.26
CA THR A 216 2.86 11.54 -14.99
C THR A 216 1.90 12.74 -15.08
N TRP A 217 2.28 13.89 -14.53
CA TRP A 217 1.48 15.12 -14.62
C TRP A 217 1.20 15.50 -16.09
N PHE A 218 2.23 15.54 -16.93
CA PHE A 218 2.07 15.84 -18.35
C PHE A 218 1.26 14.78 -19.08
N ALA A 219 1.48 13.49 -18.78
CA ALA A 219 0.72 12.40 -19.38
C ALA A 219 -0.78 12.55 -19.12
N ILE A 220 -1.18 12.86 -17.88
CA ILE A 220 -2.58 13.08 -17.49
C ILE A 220 -3.14 14.36 -18.13
N PHE A 221 -2.35 15.44 -18.16
CA PHE A 221 -2.72 16.69 -18.83
C PHE A 221 -3.05 16.47 -20.31
N PHE A 222 -2.19 15.77 -21.05
CA PHE A 222 -2.44 15.45 -22.46
C PHE A 222 -3.59 14.46 -22.64
N PHE A 223 -3.74 13.50 -21.74
CA PHE A 223 -4.88 12.56 -21.76
C PHE A 223 -6.22 13.30 -21.58
N ALA A 224 -6.30 14.30 -20.71
CA ALA A 224 -7.47 15.16 -20.56
C ALA A 224 -7.76 16.01 -21.81
N ILE A 225 -6.73 16.48 -22.53
CA ILE A 225 -6.91 17.16 -23.82
C ILE A 225 -7.47 16.19 -24.87
N LEU A 226 -6.91 14.98 -24.96
CA LEU A 226 -7.38 13.94 -25.89
C LEU A 226 -8.85 13.58 -25.65
N PHE A 227 -9.27 13.52 -24.39
CA PHE A 227 -10.67 13.31 -24.01
C PHE A 227 -11.60 14.40 -24.56
N GLU A 228 -11.21 15.68 -24.50
CA GLU A 228 -12.03 16.76 -25.09
C GLU A 228 -12.04 16.73 -26.63
N ILE A 229 -10.95 16.30 -27.26
CA ILE A 229 -10.88 16.07 -28.71
C ILE A 229 -11.84 14.96 -29.12
N GLU A 230 -11.86 13.85 -28.38
CA GLU A 230 -12.74 12.72 -28.64
C GLU A 230 -14.23 13.12 -28.54
N LYS A 231 -14.62 13.81 -27.47
CA LYS A 231 -15.98 14.36 -27.32
C LYS A 231 -16.38 15.24 -28.48
N THR A 232 -15.47 16.10 -28.93
CA THR A 232 -15.73 17.01 -30.04
C THR A 232 -15.86 16.25 -31.36
N ALA A 233 -15.00 15.26 -31.60
CA ALA A 233 -15.07 14.39 -32.77
C ALA A 233 -16.41 13.66 -32.85
N ARG A 234 -16.89 13.12 -31.73
CA ARG A 234 -18.22 12.51 -31.63
C ARG A 234 -19.32 13.50 -31.97
N ALA A 235 -19.30 14.70 -31.40
CA ALA A 235 -20.31 15.73 -31.69
C ALA A 235 -20.34 16.13 -33.18
N ILE A 236 -19.18 16.19 -33.84
CA ILE A 236 -19.09 16.46 -35.28
C ILE A 236 -19.68 15.31 -36.10
N LEU A 237 -19.37 14.06 -35.74
CA LEU A 237 -19.91 12.87 -36.42
C LEU A 237 -21.42 12.76 -36.24
N GLU A 238 -21.94 13.03 -35.04
CA GLU A 238 -23.38 13.03 -34.78
C GLU A 238 -24.11 14.06 -35.63
N LYS A 239 -23.55 15.27 -35.82
CA LYS A 239 -24.09 16.26 -36.76
C LYS A 239 -24.04 15.80 -38.21
N LYS A 240 -22.94 15.19 -38.65
CA LYS A 240 -22.82 14.64 -40.01
C LYS A 240 -23.79 13.49 -40.29
N TRP A 241 -24.17 12.74 -39.26
CA TRP A 241 -25.10 11.64 -39.37
C TRP A 241 -26.56 12.04 -39.14
N GLN A 242 -26.86 13.33 -38.98
CA GLN A 242 -28.24 13.79 -38.99
C GLN A 242 -28.84 13.52 -40.38
N PRO A 243 -30.00 12.84 -40.46
CA PRO A 243 -30.66 12.59 -41.74
C PRO A 243 -31.03 13.92 -42.38
N LYS A 244 -30.75 14.08 -43.68
CA LYS A 244 -31.30 15.20 -44.44
C LYS A 244 -32.81 15.01 -44.56
N LYS A 245 -33.56 16.11 -44.51
CA LYS A 245 -35.03 16.13 -44.52
C LYS A 245 -35.65 15.46 -45.77
N ASP A 246 -34.87 15.29 -46.84
CA ASP A 246 -35.29 14.74 -48.13
C ASP A 246 -34.92 13.26 -48.34
N ASP A 247 -34.20 12.62 -47.40
CA ASP A 247 -33.87 11.20 -47.52
C ASP A 247 -35.09 10.37 -47.09
N ASN A 248 -35.62 9.54 -48.00
CA ASN A 248 -36.67 8.54 -47.73
C ASN A 248 -36.16 7.53 -46.68
N ALA A 249 -36.20 7.90 -45.40
CA ALA A 249 -35.80 7.04 -44.31
C ALA A 249 -36.70 5.79 -44.33
N LEU A 250 -36.08 4.62 -44.50
CA LEU A 250 -36.75 3.33 -44.39
C LEU A 250 -37.20 3.14 -42.94
N LEU A 251 -38.42 3.61 -42.67
CA LEU A 251 -39.09 3.46 -41.39
C LEU A 251 -39.64 2.03 -41.30
N ILE A 252 -39.20 1.29 -40.28
CA ILE A 252 -39.76 -0.01 -39.97
C ILE A 252 -40.89 0.21 -38.97
N ASN A 253 -42.06 -0.40 -39.20
CA ASN A 253 -43.17 -0.35 -38.25
C ASN A 253 -43.00 -1.48 -37.23
N SER A 254 -42.89 -1.15 -35.95
CA SER A 254 -42.86 -2.17 -34.87
C SER A 254 -44.26 -2.31 -34.31
N ALA A 255 -44.82 -3.51 -34.45
CA ALA A 255 -46.07 -3.87 -33.77
C ALA A 255 -45.91 -3.87 -32.23
N PHE A 256 -44.70 -4.12 -31.73
CA PHE A 256 -44.42 -4.24 -30.29
C PHE A 256 -44.29 -2.89 -29.55
N LEU A 257 -43.60 -1.91 -30.13
CA LEU A 257 -43.36 -0.59 -29.51
C LEU A 257 -44.33 0.50 -29.98
N GLY A 258 -45.23 0.19 -30.92
CA GLY A 258 -46.23 1.14 -31.43
C GLY A 258 -45.59 2.37 -32.07
N GLY A 259 -45.13 2.26 -33.31
CA GLY A 259 -44.58 3.39 -34.06
C GLY A 259 -43.67 2.99 -35.21
N SER A 260 -43.26 4.00 -35.97
CA SER A 260 -42.30 3.90 -37.07
C SER A 260 -40.90 4.28 -36.56
N TYR A 261 -39.94 3.37 -36.61
CA TYR A 261 -38.56 3.58 -36.14
C TYR A 261 -37.56 3.52 -37.31
N PRO A 262 -36.46 4.29 -37.25
CA PRO A 262 -35.39 4.18 -38.25
C PRO A 262 -34.76 2.79 -38.20
N SER A 263 -34.43 2.22 -39.36
CA SER A 263 -33.74 0.94 -39.45
C SER A 263 -32.33 0.99 -38.87
N PHE A 264 -31.88 -0.11 -38.27
CA PHE A 264 -30.53 -0.23 -37.72
C PHE A 264 -29.48 -0.07 -38.81
N SER A 265 -28.54 0.86 -38.62
CA SER A 265 -27.44 1.12 -39.54
C SER A 265 -26.09 0.81 -38.90
N TYR A 266 -25.08 0.48 -39.71
CA TYR A 266 -23.69 0.35 -39.26
C TYR A 266 -23.18 1.62 -38.51
N ARG A 267 -23.76 2.78 -38.81
CA ARG A 267 -23.48 4.05 -38.11
C ARG A 267 -23.87 4.02 -36.62
N ASP A 268 -24.90 3.26 -36.26
CA ASP A 268 -25.33 3.13 -34.86
C ASP A 268 -24.31 2.32 -34.04
N ILE A 269 -23.64 1.36 -34.66
CA ILE A 269 -22.50 0.64 -34.04
C ILE A 269 -21.35 1.60 -33.76
N ILE A 270 -20.94 2.41 -34.76
CA ILE A 270 -19.84 3.36 -34.57
C ILE A 270 -20.21 4.40 -33.49
N ARG A 271 -21.45 4.91 -33.48
CA ARG A 271 -21.94 5.82 -32.43
C ARG A 271 -21.82 5.17 -31.05
N GLY A 272 -22.23 3.92 -30.92
CA GLY A 272 -22.12 3.15 -29.67
C GLY A 272 -20.68 2.97 -29.22
N CYS A 273 -19.77 2.60 -30.12
CA CYS A 273 -18.35 2.44 -29.81
C CYS A 273 -17.69 3.75 -29.34
N LEU A 274 -17.95 4.86 -30.02
CA LEU A 274 -17.45 6.18 -29.60
C LEU A 274 -18.01 6.60 -28.24
N HIS A 275 -19.27 6.29 -27.95
CA HIS A 275 -19.83 6.53 -26.63
C HIS A 275 -19.18 5.68 -25.54
N GLY A 276 -18.90 4.40 -25.82
CA GLY A 276 -18.21 3.52 -24.89
C GLY A 276 -16.78 3.98 -24.59
N LEU A 277 -16.06 4.44 -25.61
CA LEU A 277 -14.72 5.02 -25.45
C LEU A 277 -14.77 6.30 -24.60
N GLU A 278 -15.71 7.20 -24.87
CA GLU A 278 -15.88 8.44 -24.12
C GLU A 278 -16.14 8.16 -22.63
N LEU A 279 -17.03 7.21 -22.34
CA LEU A 279 -17.31 6.80 -20.95
C LEU A 279 -16.06 6.23 -20.29
N THR A 280 -15.32 5.37 -20.99
CA THR A 280 -14.08 4.77 -20.47
C THR A 280 -13.05 5.83 -20.11
N CYS A 281 -12.77 6.77 -21.03
CA CYS A 281 -11.86 7.89 -20.77
C CYS A 281 -12.33 8.77 -19.60
N SER A 282 -13.64 9.03 -19.50
CA SER A 282 -14.22 9.83 -18.41
C SER A 282 -14.02 9.18 -17.04
N TYR A 283 -14.22 7.86 -16.93
CA TYR A 283 -14.03 7.13 -15.67
C TYR A 283 -12.56 7.03 -15.30
N LEU A 284 -11.64 6.87 -16.27
CA LEU A 284 -10.20 6.90 -16.00
C LEU A 284 -9.74 8.24 -15.43
N LEU A 285 -10.20 9.37 -16.00
CA LEU A 285 -9.91 10.70 -15.46
C LEU A 285 -10.55 10.92 -14.07
N MET A 286 -11.76 10.40 -13.86
CA MET A 286 -12.42 10.44 -12.56
C MET A 286 -11.64 9.65 -11.49
N LEU A 287 -11.16 8.44 -11.82
CA LEU A 287 -10.31 7.65 -10.92
C LEU A 287 -9.04 8.39 -10.53
N ILE A 288 -8.42 9.12 -11.47
CA ILE A 288 -7.25 9.97 -11.18
C ILE A 288 -7.61 11.10 -10.20
N CYS A 289 -8.75 11.77 -10.38
CA CYS A 289 -9.20 12.82 -9.46
C CYS A 289 -9.51 12.28 -8.05
N MET A 290 -9.94 11.02 -7.94
CA MET A 290 -10.18 10.34 -6.67
C MET A 290 -8.90 9.96 -5.92
N LEU A 291 -7.72 10.14 -6.50
CA LEU A 291 -6.45 9.98 -5.79
C LEU A 291 -6.19 11.09 -4.77
N PHE A 292 -6.99 12.15 -4.74
CA PHE A 292 -6.81 13.31 -3.84
C PHE A 292 -5.41 13.97 -3.90
N ASN A 293 -4.64 13.72 -4.96
CA ASN A 293 -3.37 14.40 -5.18
C ASN A 293 -3.62 15.77 -5.83
N VAL A 294 -3.18 16.84 -5.15
CA VAL A 294 -3.42 18.22 -5.60
C VAL A 294 -2.86 18.48 -7.00
N ALA A 295 -1.64 18.00 -7.29
CA ALA A 295 -1.00 18.28 -8.58
C ALA A 295 -1.68 17.52 -9.73
N LEU A 296 -2.06 16.25 -9.51
CA LEU A 296 -2.75 15.45 -10.53
C LEU A 296 -4.17 15.97 -10.79
N PHE A 297 -4.87 16.40 -9.75
CA PHE A 297 -6.18 17.04 -9.86
C PHE A 297 -6.12 18.30 -10.73
N PHE A 298 -5.13 19.17 -10.48
CA PHE A 298 -4.91 20.35 -11.32
C PHE A 298 -4.45 19.99 -12.74
N ALA A 299 -3.72 18.88 -12.94
CA ALA A 299 -3.37 18.39 -14.28
C ALA A 299 -4.62 18.09 -15.12
N VAL A 300 -5.59 17.38 -14.52
CA VAL A 300 -6.86 17.04 -15.17
C VAL A 300 -7.65 18.31 -15.50
N ILE A 301 -7.84 19.21 -14.53
CA ILE A 301 -8.59 20.47 -14.74
C ILE A 301 -7.93 21.33 -15.81
N ALA A 302 -6.62 21.53 -15.72
CA ALA A 302 -5.88 22.33 -16.70
C ALA A 302 -5.99 21.71 -18.10
N GLY A 303 -5.88 20.38 -18.20
CA GLY A 303 -6.01 19.67 -19.47
C GLY A 303 -7.41 19.80 -20.09
N VAL A 304 -8.47 19.68 -19.28
CA VAL A 304 -9.86 19.88 -19.75
C VAL A 304 -10.10 21.32 -20.20
N ILE A 305 -9.61 22.32 -19.44
CA ILE A 305 -9.74 23.74 -19.81
C ILE A 305 -9.03 23.99 -21.14
N VAL A 306 -7.78 23.57 -21.28
CA VAL A 306 -6.99 23.76 -22.50
C VAL A 306 -7.62 23.00 -23.68
N GLY A 307 -8.06 21.76 -23.46
CA GLY A 307 -8.77 20.96 -24.48
C GLY A 307 -10.02 21.67 -24.98
N ASN A 308 -10.87 22.17 -24.09
CA ASN A 308 -12.08 22.89 -24.46
C ASN A 308 -11.79 24.21 -25.19
N ILE A 309 -10.72 24.95 -24.83
CA ILE A 309 -10.30 26.14 -25.57
C ILE A 309 -9.88 25.78 -27.01
N LEU A 310 -9.16 24.69 -27.20
CA LEU A 310 -8.66 24.27 -28.51
C LEU A 310 -9.77 23.81 -29.45
N VAL A 311 -10.68 22.95 -28.96
CA VAL A 311 -11.66 22.26 -29.82
C VAL A 311 -13.12 22.58 -29.54
N GLY A 312 -13.45 23.20 -28.40
CA GLY A 312 -14.83 23.47 -27.98
C GLY A 312 -15.64 24.28 -29.00
N ARG A 313 -14.98 25.18 -29.74
CA ARG A 313 -15.61 25.96 -30.84
C ARG A 313 -16.23 25.08 -31.93
N TYR A 314 -15.64 23.93 -32.23
CA TYR A 314 -16.14 23.03 -33.28
C TYR A 314 -17.37 22.25 -32.83
N ARG A 315 -17.56 22.08 -31.51
CA ARG A 315 -18.72 21.37 -30.94
C ARG A 315 -20.05 22.05 -31.28
N ASN A 316 -20.05 23.39 -31.34
CA ASN A 316 -21.24 24.20 -31.65
C ASN A 316 -21.27 24.73 -33.09
N TYR A 317 -20.25 24.46 -33.89
CA TYR A 317 -20.24 24.88 -35.30
C TYR A 317 -21.41 24.22 -36.05
N SER A 318 -22.36 25.03 -36.48
CA SER A 318 -23.36 24.65 -37.47
C SER A 318 -22.97 25.40 -38.75
N PRO A 319 -22.69 24.71 -39.88
CA PRO A 319 -22.41 25.42 -41.11
C PRO A 319 -23.61 26.30 -41.43
N ARG A 320 -23.39 27.61 -41.62
CA ARG A 320 -24.43 28.47 -42.19
C ARG A 320 -24.75 27.88 -43.54
N VAL A 321 -25.98 27.41 -43.72
CA VAL A 321 -26.55 27.17 -45.04
C VAL A 321 -26.60 28.54 -45.73
N THR A 322 -25.57 28.85 -46.51
CA THR A 322 -25.69 29.87 -47.55
C THR A 322 -26.64 29.28 -48.57
N CYS A 323 -27.93 29.57 -48.42
CA CYS A 323 -28.86 29.46 -49.53
C CYS A 323 -28.29 30.36 -50.63
N CYS A 324 -27.89 29.77 -51.75
CA CYS A 324 -27.67 30.54 -52.96
C CYS A 324 -28.99 31.23 -53.32
N GLU A 325 -28.92 32.54 -53.54
CA GLU A 325 -29.90 33.30 -54.32
C GLU A 325 -29.95 32.78 -55.77
#